data_AF-A0A7X8YCB9-F1
#
_entry.id   AF-A0A7X8YCB9-F1
#
_cell.length_a   1.000
_cell.length_b   1.000
_cell.length_c   1.000
_cell.angle_alpha   90.00
_cell.angle_beta   90.00
_cell.angle_gamma   90.00
#
_symmetry.space_group_name_H-M   'P 1'
#
loop_
_entity.id
_entity.type
_entity.pdbx_description
1 polymer ?
#
loop_
_entity_poly.entity_id
_entity_poly.type
_entity_poly.pdbx_seq_one_letter_code
_entity_poly.pdbx_strand_id
1 'polypeptide(L)'
;QYDIRVRKASPDYNGGDTVSETTYWTALRGRRNASVVSFNKPLTLIAVRIKATGELSGTVDTLNCIAYPTIPSWSGTAWILNTTTNPADYFRNVLQGSANARPVPDSQIDLQSLQDWAVYCYVNGFTFEYVATEQRSVYEMLTMIAAAGRAAVSLRDGRWGVVWDVEDSPIVQHFTPRNSWGFSSNRGYADLPHGFRVSFINRDNGYLNDERVVYDDGYTAANATKFEGLDFPGVTDKDLVWKHGRYHIAQNRLQREVYTLSTDFEH
;
A
#
# COMPACT_ATOMS: atom_id res chain seq x y z
N GLN A 1 13.45 -28.95 33.95
CA GLN A 1 14.07 -28.72 35.27
C GLN A 1 15.55 -29.02 35.11
N TYR A 2 16.42 -28.09 35.50
CA TYR A 2 17.88 -28.27 35.40
C TYR A 2 18.45 -28.22 36.80
N ASP A 3 19.16 -29.26 37.21
CA ASP A 3 19.94 -29.25 38.45
C ASP A 3 21.36 -28.81 38.12
N ILE A 4 21.80 -27.72 38.76
CA ILE A 4 23.09 -27.09 38.49
C ILE A 4 23.97 -27.25 39.72
N ARG A 5 25.14 -27.86 39.53
CA ARG A 5 26.17 -27.99 40.56
C ARG A 5 27.38 -27.14 40.18
N VAL A 6 27.73 -26.21 41.05
CA VAL A 6 28.97 -25.44 40.95
C VAL A 6 30.02 -26.10 41.84
N ARG A 7 31.24 -26.28 41.33
CA ARG A 7 32.37 -26.80 42.09
C ARG A 7 33.57 -25.91 41.87
N LYS A 8 34.25 -25.56 42.95
CA LYS A 8 35.52 -24.84 42.93
C LYS A 8 36.59 -25.69 42.24
N ALA A 9 37.37 -25.07 41.36
CA ALA A 9 38.47 -25.72 40.65
C ALA A 9 39.85 -25.49 41.33
N SER A 10 39.95 -24.49 42.21
CA SER A 10 41.17 -24.22 42.98
C SER A 10 41.24 -25.05 44.27
N PRO A 11 42.44 -25.34 44.78
CA PRO A 11 42.63 -25.92 46.11
C PRO A 11 42.03 -25.06 47.21
N ASP A 12 41.70 -25.67 48.34
CA ASP A 12 41.21 -24.96 49.50
C ASP A 12 42.29 -24.05 50.09
N TYR A 13 41.87 -22.85 50.49
CA TYR A 13 42.76 -21.88 51.10
C TYR A 13 43.33 -22.45 52.41
N ASN A 14 44.65 -22.43 52.56
CA ASN A 14 45.36 -23.11 53.64
C ASN A 14 45.91 -22.15 54.71
N GLY A 15 45.30 -20.96 54.84
CA GLY A 15 45.62 -19.95 55.85
C GLY A 15 44.53 -19.82 56.92
N GLY A 16 44.61 -18.78 57.76
CA GLY A 16 43.81 -18.64 58.99
C GLY A 16 42.28 -18.65 58.87
N ASP A 17 41.63 -18.82 60.02
CA ASP A 17 40.24 -19.28 60.23
C ASP A 17 39.10 -18.36 59.76
N THR A 18 39.34 -17.34 58.94
CA THR A 18 38.27 -16.42 58.51
C THR A 18 38.44 -15.97 57.06
N VAL A 19 38.19 -16.88 56.11
CA VAL A 19 38.16 -16.57 54.68
C VAL A 19 36.79 -16.94 54.10
N SER A 20 36.17 -15.97 53.43
CA SER A 20 34.94 -16.17 52.65
C SER A 20 35.31 -16.12 51.18
N GLU A 21 35.10 -17.24 50.48
CA GLU A 21 35.28 -17.31 49.03
C GLU A 21 33.92 -17.29 48.34
N THR A 22 33.70 -16.27 47.50
CA THR A 22 32.42 -16.12 46.80
C THR A 22 32.55 -16.64 45.37
N THR A 23 31.72 -17.62 45.02
CA THR A 23 31.60 -18.08 43.63
C THR A 23 30.36 -17.46 43.00
N TYR A 24 30.55 -16.72 41.92
CA TYR A 24 29.44 -16.14 41.16
C TYR A 24 29.10 -17.03 39.97
N TRP A 25 27.87 -17.52 39.94
CA TRP A 25 27.28 -18.09 38.74
C TRP A 25 26.43 -17.02 38.07
N THR A 26 26.80 -16.64 36.85
CA THR A 26 26.26 -15.44 36.20
C THR A 26 25.02 -15.71 35.35
N ALA A 27 24.91 -16.86 34.65
CA ALA A 27 23.70 -17.24 33.92
C ALA A 27 23.67 -18.71 33.46
N LEU A 28 22.47 -19.31 33.42
CA LEU A 28 22.13 -20.44 32.52
C LEU A 28 21.47 -19.85 31.28
N ARG A 29 21.97 -20.18 30.09
CA ARG A 29 21.29 -19.81 28.83
C ARG A 29 20.89 -21.06 28.08
N GLY A 30 19.61 -21.43 28.15
CA GLY A 30 19.01 -22.42 27.27
C GLY A 30 18.69 -21.80 25.92
N ARG A 31 19.07 -22.46 24.82
CA ARG A 31 18.60 -22.12 23.48
C ARG A 31 17.60 -23.18 23.04
N ARG A 32 16.38 -22.76 22.70
CA ARG A 32 15.39 -23.65 22.10
C ARG A 32 15.44 -23.46 20.59
N ASN A 33 15.54 -24.55 19.85
CA ASN A 33 15.37 -24.53 18.39
C ASN A 33 13.88 -24.53 18.04
N ALA A 34 13.22 -23.40 18.30
CA ALA A 34 11.83 -23.17 17.94
C ALA A 34 11.71 -21.78 17.29
N SER A 35 10.73 -21.61 16.41
CA SER A 35 10.45 -20.29 15.84
C SER A 35 10.16 -19.30 16.97
N VAL A 36 10.83 -18.16 16.93
CA VAL A 36 10.63 -17.07 17.90
C VAL A 36 9.24 -16.45 17.72
N VAL A 37 8.75 -16.42 16.48
CA VAL A 37 7.41 -15.92 16.14
C VAL A 37 6.51 -17.10 15.79
N SER A 38 5.48 -17.31 16.59
CA SER A 38 4.45 -18.33 16.36
C SER A 38 3.20 -17.69 15.75
N PHE A 39 3.26 -17.39 14.45
CA PHE A 39 2.10 -16.96 13.67
C PHE A 39 1.77 -18.02 12.64
N ASN A 40 0.48 -18.29 12.43
CA ASN A 40 0.01 -19.40 11.60
C ASN A 40 -0.14 -19.06 10.10
N LYS A 41 0.29 -17.86 9.70
CA LYS A 41 0.31 -17.42 8.30
C LYS A 41 1.75 -17.04 7.89
N PRO A 42 2.06 -17.02 6.58
CA PRO A 42 3.35 -16.54 6.10
C PRO A 42 3.64 -15.12 6.61
N LEU A 43 4.84 -14.92 7.17
CA LEU A 43 5.35 -13.63 7.58
C LEU A 43 6.73 -13.41 6.97
N THR A 44 7.01 -12.16 6.63
CA THR A 44 8.37 -11.72 6.31
C THR A 44 9.08 -11.42 7.62
N LEU A 45 10.16 -12.14 7.91
CA LEU A 45 10.96 -11.97 9.12
C LEU A 45 12.35 -11.47 8.73
N ILE A 46 12.85 -10.47 9.46
CA ILE A 46 14.21 -9.97 9.33
C ILE A 46 15.02 -10.49 10.52
N ALA A 47 16.12 -11.18 10.24
CA ALA A 47 17.05 -11.65 11.25
C ALA A 47 18.42 -11.01 11.03
N VAL A 48 18.90 -10.23 11.99
CA VAL A 48 20.20 -9.54 11.92
C VAL A 48 21.20 -10.25 12.82
N ARG A 49 22.39 -10.56 12.27
CA ARG A 49 23.53 -11.07 13.03
C ARG A 49 24.60 -9.99 13.09
N ILE A 50 24.88 -9.49 14.29
CA ILE A 50 25.82 -8.38 14.50
C ILE A 50 27.06 -8.90 15.21
N LYS A 51 28.25 -8.54 14.71
CA LYS A 51 29.52 -8.77 15.39
C LYS A 51 29.76 -7.59 16.31
N ALA A 52 29.85 -7.83 17.62
CA ALA A 52 30.23 -6.81 18.58
C ALA A 52 31.72 -6.47 18.40
N THR A 53 32.01 -5.43 17.62
CA THR A 53 33.27 -4.70 17.69
C THR A 53 33.13 -3.63 18.78
N GLY A 54 34.22 -3.16 19.38
CA GLY A 54 34.22 -2.25 20.55
C GLY A 54 33.40 -0.95 20.39
N GLU A 55 32.94 -0.66 19.18
CA GLU A 55 32.06 0.46 18.80
C GLU A 55 30.56 0.21 19.03
N LEU A 56 30.14 -1.05 19.27
CA LEU A 56 28.74 -1.41 19.50
C LEU A 56 28.47 -1.54 21.00
N SER A 57 28.28 -0.39 21.65
CA SER A 57 27.88 -0.32 23.05
C SER A 57 26.36 -0.23 23.18
N GLY A 58 25.67 -1.38 23.20
CA GLY A 58 24.24 -1.46 23.55
C GLY A 58 23.35 -2.18 22.53
N THR A 59 22.05 -1.86 22.56
CA THR A 59 21.04 -2.33 21.61
C THR A 59 21.15 -1.57 20.29
N VAL A 60 20.75 -2.20 19.18
CA VAL A 60 20.61 -1.49 17.89
C VAL A 60 19.55 -0.42 18.04
N ASP A 61 19.94 0.85 17.84
CA ASP A 61 19.06 2.01 18.05
C ASP A 61 18.14 2.24 16.84
N THR A 62 18.67 2.19 15.61
CA THR A 62 17.90 2.38 14.38
C THR A 62 18.25 1.33 13.33
N LEU A 63 17.21 0.73 12.73
CA LEU A 63 17.31 -0.19 11.59
C LEU A 63 16.26 0.22 10.55
N ASN A 64 16.73 0.59 9.37
CA ASN A 64 15.86 0.89 8.22
C ASN A 64 16.05 -0.19 7.16
N CYS A 65 14.96 -0.63 6.53
CA CYS A 65 14.99 -1.54 5.41
C CYS A 65 13.88 -1.22 4.42
N ILE A 66 14.15 -1.45 3.13
CA ILE A 66 13.14 -1.47 2.08
C ILE A 66 12.81 -2.93 1.82
N ALA A 67 11.54 -3.28 1.90
CA ALA A 67 11.07 -4.64 1.67
C ALA A 67 9.95 -4.62 0.63
N TYR A 68 9.95 -5.64 -0.22
CA TYR A 68 8.93 -5.83 -1.24
C TYR A 68 8.19 -7.14 -1.01
N PRO A 69 6.86 -7.15 -1.14
CA PRO A 69 6.11 -8.39 -1.04
C PRO A 69 6.33 -9.24 -2.31
N THR A 70 6.34 -10.57 -2.14
CA THR A 70 6.26 -11.51 -3.26
C THR A 70 4.81 -11.94 -3.41
N ILE A 71 4.13 -11.42 -4.43
CA ILE A 71 2.68 -11.58 -4.62
C ILE A 71 2.37 -12.04 -6.05
N PRO A 72 1.17 -12.59 -6.31
CA PRO A 72 0.74 -12.89 -7.67
C PRO A 72 0.75 -11.62 -8.52
N SER A 73 1.58 -11.61 -9.55
CA SER A 73 1.78 -10.50 -10.46
C SER A 73 1.48 -10.93 -11.90
N TRP A 74 0.75 -10.09 -12.64
CA TRP A 74 0.43 -10.38 -14.03
C TRP A 74 1.62 -10.13 -14.95
N SER A 75 2.10 -11.18 -15.63
CA SER A 75 3.23 -11.10 -16.57
C SER A 75 2.85 -10.63 -17.97
N GLY A 76 1.56 -10.36 -18.23
CA GLY A 76 1.00 -10.21 -19.57
C GLY A 76 0.44 -11.52 -20.16
N THR A 77 0.78 -12.66 -19.56
CA THR A 77 0.32 -14.00 -20.02
C THR A 77 -0.15 -14.89 -18.90
N ALA A 78 0.47 -14.80 -17.72
CA ALA A 78 0.11 -15.60 -16.56
C ALA A 78 0.30 -14.80 -15.27
N TRP A 79 -0.38 -15.24 -14.21
CA TRP A 79 -0.14 -14.75 -12.86
C TRP A 79 1.01 -15.54 -12.24
N ILE A 80 2.13 -14.87 -11.99
CA ILE A 80 3.34 -15.48 -11.41
C ILE A 80 3.71 -14.79 -10.11
N LEU A 81 4.26 -15.53 -9.15
CA LEU A 81 4.77 -14.91 -7.93
C LEU A 81 5.99 -14.06 -8.27
N ASN A 82 5.88 -12.75 -8.06
CA ASN A 82 6.97 -11.82 -8.30
C ASN A 82 6.90 -10.61 -7.35
N THR A 83 7.98 -9.84 -7.32
CA THR A 83 7.97 -8.49 -6.78
C THR A 83 7.44 -7.52 -7.83
N THR A 84 6.47 -6.70 -7.44
CA THR A 84 5.74 -5.79 -8.33
C THR A 84 5.35 -4.52 -7.60
N THR A 85 5.17 -3.43 -8.34
CA THR A 85 4.59 -2.17 -7.87
C THR A 85 3.25 -1.88 -8.55
N ASN A 86 2.70 -2.82 -9.34
CA ASN A 86 1.50 -2.62 -10.14
C ASN A 86 0.23 -2.66 -9.26
N PRO A 87 -0.64 -1.63 -9.29
CA PRO A 87 -1.88 -1.59 -8.51
C PRO A 87 -2.77 -2.84 -8.68
N ALA A 88 -2.88 -3.39 -9.88
CA ALA A 88 -3.71 -4.58 -10.16
C ALA A 88 -3.27 -5.82 -9.36
N ASP A 89 -1.97 -6.00 -9.21
CA ASP A 89 -1.39 -7.11 -8.46
C ASP A 89 -1.69 -6.98 -6.97
N TYR A 90 -1.57 -5.77 -6.42
CA TYR A 90 -1.95 -5.48 -5.04
C TYR A 90 -3.45 -5.67 -4.79
N PHE A 91 -4.28 -5.27 -5.75
CA PHE A 91 -5.73 -5.42 -5.68
C PHE A 91 -6.11 -6.90 -5.52
N ARG A 92 -5.56 -7.76 -6.37
CA ARG A 92 -5.75 -9.21 -6.28
C ARG A 92 -5.21 -9.76 -4.95
N ASN A 93 -4.02 -9.33 -4.55
CA ASN A 93 -3.40 -9.80 -3.31
C ASN A 93 -4.21 -9.41 -2.05
N VAL A 94 -4.87 -8.24 -2.03
CA VAL A 94 -5.74 -7.86 -0.91
C VAL A 94 -6.97 -8.76 -0.82
N LEU A 95 -7.53 -9.17 -1.94
CA LEU A 95 -8.69 -10.08 -1.98
C LEU A 95 -8.34 -11.51 -1.52
N GLN A 96 -7.14 -12.00 -1.85
CA GLN A 96 -6.79 -13.43 -1.70
C GLN A 96 -5.73 -13.71 -0.64
N GLY A 97 -4.97 -12.70 -0.24
CA GLY A 97 -3.81 -12.82 0.63
C GLY A 97 -4.17 -13.19 2.06
N SER A 98 -3.15 -13.62 2.81
CA SER A 98 -3.30 -14.08 4.20
C SER A 98 -3.78 -13.01 5.18
N ALA A 99 -3.66 -11.73 4.81
CA ALA A 99 -4.18 -10.61 5.59
C ALA A 99 -5.71 -10.51 5.55
N ASN A 100 -6.35 -11.05 4.52
CA ASN A 100 -7.80 -11.13 4.45
C ASN A 100 -8.29 -12.34 5.24
N ALA A 101 -9.12 -12.10 6.27
CA ALA A 101 -9.72 -13.16 7.06
C ALA A 101 -10.69 -14.04 6.26
N ARG A 102 -11.26 -13.51 5.16
CA ARG A 102 -12.18 -14.21 4.25
C ARG A 102 -11.68 -14.08 2.81
N PRO A 103 -10.65 -14.85 2.41
CA PRO A 103 -10.10 -14.80 1.06
C PRO A 103 -11.17 -15.11 0.01
N VAL A 104 -11.14 -14.35 -1.08
CA VAL A 104 -12.09 -14.47 -2.18
C VAL A 104 -11.54 -15.48 -3.22
N PRO A 105 -12.32 -16.50 -3.63
CA PRO A 105 -11.89 -17.44 -4.67
C PRO A 105 -11.83 -16.75 -6.04
N ASP A 106 -11.02 -17.27 -6.95
CA ASP A 106 -10.88 -16.76 -8.33
C ASP A 106 -12.23 -16.64 -9.06
N SER A 107 -13.20 -17.49 -8.75
CA SER A 107 -14.55 -17.44 -9.36
C SER A 107 -15.37 -16.20 -8.98
N GLN A 108 -15.03 -15.53 -7.90
CA GLN A 108 -15.66 -14.29 -7.43
C GLN A 108 -14.83 -13.04 -7.78
N ILE A 109 -13.81 -13.19 -8.63
CA ILE A 109 -12.97 -12.08 -9.09
C ILE A 109 -13.09 -12.01 -10.60
N ASP A 110 -13.32 -10.83 -11.13
CA ASP A 110 -13.20 -10.58 -12.55
C ASP A 110 -11.70 -10.46 -12.91
N LEU A 111 -11.06 -11.63 -13.04
CA LEU A 111 -9.64 -11.73 -13.36
C LEU A 111 -9.30 -11.12 -14.71
N GLN A 112 -10.23 -11.05 -15.66
CA GLN A 112 -9.99 -10.43 -16.95
C GLN A 112 -9.84 -8.92 -16.79
N SER A 113 -10.79 -8.28 -16.08
CA SER A 113 -10.70 -6.84 -15.79
C SER A 113 -9.40 -6.46 -15.10
N LEU A 114 -8.91 -7.29 -14.17
CA LEU A 114 -7.63 -7.06 -13.48
C LEU A 114 -6.42 -7.24 -14.39
N GLN A 115 -6.44 -8.18 -15.33
CA GLN A 115 -5.35 -8.38 -16.31
C GLN A 115 -5.24 -7.19 -17.26
N ASP A 116 -6.38 -6.74 -17.79
CA ASP A 116 -6.44 -5.59 -18.70
C ASP A 116 -6.02 -4.30 -17.98
N TRP A 117 -6.47 -4.13 -16.73
CA TRP A 117 -6.06 -3.02 -15.90
C TRP A 117 -4.57 -3.08 -15.50
N ALA A 118 -4.02 -4.28 -15.27
CA ALA A 118 -2.59 -4.44 -15.01
C ALA A 118 -1.75 -3.95 -16.20
N VAL A 119 -2.15 -4.28 -17.42
CA VAL A 119 -1.50 -3.80 -18.65
C VAL A 119 -1.66 -2.28 -18.77
N TYR A 120 -2.85 -1.74 -18.53
CA TYR A 120 -3.09 -0.30 -18.52
C TYR A 120 -2.19 0.44 -17.51
N CYS A 121 -2.07 -0.09 -16.29
CA CYS A 121 -1.20 0.47 -15.24
C CYS A 121 0.27 0.43 -15.67
N TYR A 122 0.72 -0.68 -16.25
CA TYR A 122 2.09 -0.81 -16.74
C TYR A 122 2.41 0.21 -17.84
N VAL A 123 1.55 0.31 -18.87
CA VAL A 123 1.75 1.25 -20.00
C VAL A 123 1.75 2.70 -19.53
N ASN A 124 0.93 3.03 -18.52
CA ASN A 124 0.83 4.39 -18.00
C ASN A 124 1.80 4.70 -16.85
N GLY A 125 2.56 3.73 -16.37
CA GLY A 125 3.46 3.91 -15.23
C GLY A 125 2.74 4.17 -13.90
N PHE A 126 1.52 3.64 -13.72
CA PHE A 126 0.83 3.71 -12.43
C PHE A 126 1.42 2.69 -11.46
N THR A 127 1.74 3.14 -10.25
CA THR A 127 2.35 2.31 -9.20
C THR A 127 1.67 2.51 -7.86
N PHE A 128 1.68 1.47 -7.03
CA PHE A 128 1.16 1.51 -5.67
C PHE A 128 2.17 0.91 -4.69
N GLU A 129 2.59 1.71 -3.71
CA GLU A 129 3.51 1.37 -2.64
C GLU A 129 3.00 1.97 -1.33
N TYR A 130 2.13 1.24 -0.66
CA TYR A 130 1.56 1.65 0.62
C TYR A 130 2.01 0.73 1.75
N VAL A 131 2.48 1.34 2.84
CA VAL A 131 2.79 0.61 4.08
C VAL A 131 1.56 0.66 4.98
N ALA A 132 0.83 -0.44 5.04
CA ALA A 132 -0.31 -0.57 5.94
C ALA A 132 0.15 -0.82 7.38
N THR A 133 0.13 0.22 8.22
CA THR A 133 0.41 0.14 9.66
C THR A 133 -0.83 -0.09 10.52
N GLU A 134 -1.99 0.28 9.98
CA GLU A 134 -3.28 0.23 10.67
C GLU A 134 -4.22 -0.78 10.01
N GLN A 135 -5.16 -1.30 10.79
CA GLN A 135 -6.21 -2.16 10.27
C GLN A 135 -7.20 -1.33 9.45
N ARG A 136 -7.41 -1.72 8.20
CA ARG A 136 -8.39 -1.11 7.28
C ARG A 136 -9.34 -2.17 6.74
N SER A 137 -10.52 -1.77 6.29
CA SER A 137 -11.41 -2.69 5.60
C SER A 137 -10.82 -3.08 4.24
N VAL A 138 -11.20 -4.26 3.75
CA VAL A 138 -10.82 -4.71 2.40
C VAL A 138 -11.26 -3.69 1.35
N TYR A 139 -12.50 -3.18 1.45
CA TYR A 139 -13.04 -2.23 0.47
C TYR A 139 -12.28 -0.90 0.44
N GLU A 140 -11.92 -0.34 1.59
CA GLU A 140 -11.11 0.89 1.65
C GLU A 140 -9.74 0.68 1.01
N MET A 141 -9.08 -0.44 1.31
CA MET A 141 -7.78 -0.75 0.71
C MET A 141 -7.88 -0.91 -0.81
N LEU A 142 -8.91 -1.61 -1.30
CA LEU A 142 -9.17 -1.74 -2.74
C LEU A 142 -9.46 -0.40 -3.41
N THR A 143 -10.18 0.49 -2.74
CA THR A 143 -10.49 1.83 -3.26
C THR A 143 -9.23 2.69 -3.37
N MET A 144 -8.34 2.63 -2.37
CA MET A 144 -7.04 3.31 -2.42
C MET A 144 -6.17 2.78 -3.55
N ILE A 145 -6.08 1.45 -3.70
CA ILE A 145 -5.33 0.81 -4.77
C ILE A 145 -5.90 1.19 -6.14
N ALA A 146 -7.22 1.15 -6.30
CA ALA A 146 -7.89 1.50 -7.55
C ALA A 146 -7.61 2.96 -7.93
N ALA A 147 -7.73 3.89 -6.97
CA ALA A 147 -7.45 5.31 -7.21
C ALA A 147 -6.02 5.57 -7.70
N ALA A 148 -5.02 4.85 -7.14
CA ALA A 148 -3.63 4.95 -7.58
C ALA A 148 -3.41 4.50 -9.03
N GLY A 149 -4.24 3.58 -9.54
CA GLY A 149 -4.24 3.17 -10.95
C GLY A 149 -5.33 3.82 -11.81
N ARG A 150 -5.90 4.95 -11.37
CA ARG A 150 -7.00 5.67 -12.04
C ARG A 150 -8.23 4.80 -12.35
N ALA A 151 -8.57 3.93 -11.42
CA ALA A 151 -9.74 3.07 -11.48
C ALA A 151 -10.65 3.27 -10.26
N ALA A 152 -11.86 2.74 -10.34
CA ALA A 152 -12.77 2.53 -9.23
C ALA A 152 -13.06 1.05 -9.06
N VAL A 153 -13.38 0.65 -7.83
CA VAL A 153 -13.80 -0.72 -7.50
C VAL A 153 -15.15 -0.99 -8.17
N SER A 154 -15.27 -2.08 -8.93
CA SER A 154 -16.54 -2.57 -9.45
C SER A 154 -16.94 -3.90 -8.82
N LEU A 155 -18.26 -4.12 -8.76
CA LEU A 155 -18.85 -5.38 -8.32
C LEU A 155 -19.85 -5.89 -9.37
N ARG A 156 -19.35 -6.24 -10.56
CA ARG A 156 -20.20 -6.70 -11.67
C ARG A 156 -20.55 -8.18 -11.49
N ASP A 157 -21.83 -8.51 -11.55
CA ASP A 157 -22.34 -9.89 -11.40
C ASP A 157 -21.86 -10.59 -10.11
N GLY A 158 -21.70 -9.81 -9.02
CA GLY A 158 -21.19 -10.31 -7.74
C GLY A 158 -19.69 -10.64 -7.74
N ARG A 159 -18.94 -10.28 -8.79
CA ARG A 159 -17.49 -10.45 -8.87
C ARG A 159 -16.77 -9.14 -8.60
N TRP A 160 -15.69 -9.22 -7.84
CA TRP A 160 -14.78 -8.10 -7.58
C TRP A 160 -13.99 -7.79 -8.84
N GLY A 161 -14.06 -6.56 -9.30
CA GLY A 161 -13.32 -6.07 -10.45
C GLY A 161 -12.96 -4.61 -10.30
N VAL A 162 -12.48 -4.05 -11.41
CA VAL A 162 -12.16 -2.63 -11.52
C VAL A 162 -12.78 -2.06 -12.80
N VAL A 163 -13.04 -0.77 -12.76
CA VAL A 163 -13.55 0.03 -13.87
C VAL A 163 -12.68 1.28 -13.95
N TRP A 164 -12.22 1.61 -15.15
CA TRP A 164 -11.38 2.78 -15.39
C TRP A 164 -11.77 3.44 -16.71
N ASP A 165 -11.37 4.69 -16.86
CA ASP A 165 -11.65 5.45 -18.07
C ASP A 165 -10.76 4.96 -19.22
N VAL A 166 -11.40 4.47 -20.28
CA VAL A 166 -10.75 4.01 -21.52
C VAL A 166 -11.24 4.87 -22.67
N GLU A 167 -10.30 5.37 -23.47
CA GLU A 167 -10.60 6.07 -24.71
C GLU A 167 -11.38 5.15 -25.66
N ASP A 168 -12.36 5.68 -26.37
CA ASP A 168 -13.23 4.92 -27.29
C ASP A 168 -14.01 3.76 -26.64
N SER A 169 -14.39 3.92 -25.37
CA SER A 169 -15.30 2.98 -24.71
C SER A 169 -16.59 2.80 -25.55
N PRO A 170 -16.99 1.55 -25.86
CA PRO A 170 -18.17 1.32 -26.69
C PRO A 170 -19.41 1.84 -25.98
N ILE A 171 -20.31 2.47 -26.73
CA ILE A 171 -21.60 2.90 -26.19
C ILE A 171 -22.45 1.64 -25.95
N VAL A 172 -22.69 1.33 -24.68
CA VAL A 172 -23.45 0.13 -24.28
C VAL A 172 -24.96 0.39 -24.27
N GLN A 173 -25.38 1.63 -24.00
CA GLN A 173 -26.80 1.98 -23.83
C GLN A 173 -27.08 3.39 -24.32
N HIS A 174 -28.26 3.58 -24.92
CA HIS A 174 -28.76 4.88 -25.35
C HIS A 174 -30.00 5.27 -24.56
N PHE A 175 -29.94 6.44 -23.90
CA PHE A 175 -31.09 7.04 -23.24
C PHE A 175 -31.72 8.08 -24.15
N THR A 176 -33.03 7.95 -24.31
CA THR A 176 -33.90 8.86 -25.06
C THR A 176 -35.10 9.21 -24.18
N PRO A 177 -35.87 10.26 -24.51
CA PRO A 177 -37.11 10.55 -23.80
C PRO A 177 -38.16 9.42 -23.85
N ARG A 178 -37.95 8.38 -24.68
CA ARG A 178 -38.86 7.22 -24.76
C ARG A 178 -38.59 6.17 -23.69
N ASN A 179 -37.35 6.06 -23.21
CA ASN A 179 -36.92 5.04 -22.24
C ASN A 179 -36.31 5.62 -20.95
N SER A 180 -36.41 6.93 -20.76
CA SER A 180 -36.00 7.60 -19.54
C SER A 180 -36.94 8.76 -19.22
N TRP A 181 -37.00 9.12 -17.94
CA TRP A 181 -37.75 10.27 -17.46
C TRP A 181 -36.97 10.99 -16.36
N GLY A 182 -37.46 12.17 -15.96
CA GLY A 182 -36.83 12.93 -14.87
C GLY A 182 -35.42 13.41 -15.18
N PHE A 183 -35.07 13.56 -16.47
CA PHE A 183 -33.77 14.09 -16.86
C PHE A 183 -33.57 15.49 -16.29
N SER A 184 -32.48 15.67 -15.56
CA SER A 184 -32.02 16.95 -15.05
C SER A 184 -30.51 17.07 -15.23
N SER A 185 -30.06 18.27 -15.54
CA SER A 185 -28.65 18.63 -15.57
C SER A 185 -28.39 19.69 -14.51
N ASN A 186 -27.35 19.49 -13.71
CA ASN A 186 -26.84 20.49 -12.80
C ASN A 186 -25.38 20.77 -13.15
N ARG A 187 -25.05 22.05 -13.36
CA ARG A 187 -23.68 22.51 -13.62
C ARG A 187 -23.20 23.40 -12.48
N GLY A 188 -22.20 22.91 -11.77
CA GLY A 188 -21.54 23.69 -10.73
C GLY A 188 -20.60 24.75 -11.31
N TYR A 189 -20.74 26.00 -10.87
CA TYR A 189 -19.78 27.07 -11.12
C TYR A 189 -18.97 27.31 -9.85
N ALA A 190 -18.00 26.43 -9.61
CA ALA A 190 -17.05 26.58 -8.52
C ALA A 190 -15.86 27.45 -8.94
N ASP A 191 -15.33 28.19 -7.98
CA ASP A 191 -14.03 28.85 -8.11
C ASP A 191 -12.94 27.76 -8.02
N LEU A 192 -12.23 27.54 -9.13
CA LEU A 192 -11.22 26.48 -9.19
C LEU A 192 -9.92 26.92 -8.52
N PRO A 193 -9.21 26.00 -7.82
CA PRO A 193 -7.90 26.31 -7.27
C PRO A 193 -6.89 26.59 -8.40
N HIS A 194 -5.89 27.43 -8.12
CA HIS A 194 -4.79 27.70 -9.05
C HIS A 194 -3.79 26.52 -9.12
N GLY A 195 -3.89 25.61 -8.15
CA GLY A 195 -3.16 24.36 -8.13
C GLY A 195 -3.47 23.54 -6.88
N PHE A 196 -3.02 22.29 -6.89
CA PHE A 196 -3.09 21.41 -5.72
C PHE A 196 -1.74 21.36 -5.01
N ARG A 197 -1.80 21.33 -3.68
CA ARG A 197 -0.69 21.01 -2.80
C ARG A 197 -0.82 19.56 -2.39
N VAL A 198 0.05 18.71 -2.92
CA VAL A 198 -0.03 17.26 -2.69
C VAL A 198 1.03 16.81 -1.72
N SER A 199 0.63 16.29 -0.56
CA SER A 199 1.54 15.62 0.36
C SER A 199 1.66 14.13 0.02
N PHE A 200 2.89 13.62 0.04
CA PHE A 200 3.16 12.21 -0.28
C PHE A 200 4.46 11.73 0.37
N ILE A 201 4.67 10.42 0.38
CA ILE A 201 5.92 9.80 0.85
C ILE A 201 6.87 9.69 -0.34
N ASN A 202 8.00 10.39 -0.33
CA ASN A 202 8.87 10.47 -1.49
C ASN A 202 9.95 9.37 -1.49
N ARG A 203 9.88 8.46 -2.48
CA ARG A 203 10.86 7.38 -2.68
C ARG A 203 12.29 7.92 -2.90
N ASP A 204 12.44 8.99 -3.68
CA ASP A 204 13.73 9.61 -3.99
C ASP A 204 14.36 10.30 -2.77
N ASN A 205 13.53 10.70 -1.79
CA ASN A 205 13.96 11.35 -0.56
C ASN A 205 13.93 10.39 0.65
N GLY A 206 14.26 9.12 0.43
CA GLY A 206 14.38 8.13 1.49
C GLY A 206 13.07 7.78 2.20
N TYR A 207 11.94 7.87 1.49
CA TYR A 207 10.59 7.64 2.02
C TYR A 207 10.20 8.59 3.17
N LEU A 208 10.69 9.82 3.14
CA LEU A 208 10.24 10.89 4.02
C LEU A 208 8.99 11.58 3.43
N ASN A 209 8.22 12.25 4.30
CA ASN A 209 7.13 13.10 3.85
C ASN A 209 7.67 14.27 3.03
N ASP A 210 7.08 14.47 1.86
CA ASP A 210 7.39 15.54 0.93
C ASP A 210 6.11 16.14 0.38
N GLU A 211 6.24 17.29 -0.27
CA GLU A 211 5.12 18.02 -0.84
C GLU A 211 5.43 18.40 -2.28
N ARG A 212 4.45 18.20 -3.17
CA ARG A 212 4.53 18.68 -4.54
C ARG A 212 3.35 19.57 -4.88
N VAL A 213 3.66 20.77 -5.37
CA VAL A 213 2.66 21.70 -5.90
C VAL A 213 2.42 21.40 -7.38
N VAL A 214 1.15 21.20 -7.74
CA VAL A 214 0.70 20.93 -9.10
C VAL A 214 -0.16 22.10 -9.57
N TYR A 215 0.40 22.95 -10.44
CA TYR A 215 -0.28 24.13 -10.96
C TYR A 215 -1.27 23.79 -12.08
N ASP A 216 -2.37 24.55 -12.16
CA ASP A 216 -3.25 24.58 -13.34
C ASP A 216 -2.62 25.40 -14.48
N ASP A 217 -3.15 25.26 -15.69
CA ASP A 217 -2.69 25.95 -16.88
C ASP A 217 -2.78 27.48 -16.71
N GLY A 218 -1.69 28.18 -17.01
CA GLY A 218 -1.59 29.63 -16.82
C GLY A 218 -1.17 30.07 -15.42
N TYR A 219 -1.03 29.14 -14.48
CA TYR A 219 -0.49 29.40 -13.14
C TYR A 219 0.92 28.85 -12.95
N THR A 220 1.68 29.55 -12.12
CA THR A 220 3.06 29.25 -11.74
C THR A 220 3.27 29.67 -10.28
N ALA A 221 4.45 29.38 -9.72
CA ALA A 221 4.83 29.85 -8.41
C ALA A 221 4.74 31.39 -8.22
N ALA A 222 4.82 32.16 -9.31
CA ALA A 222 4.81 33.63 -9.24
C ALA A 222 3.41 34.24 -9.14
N ASN A 223 2.35 33.55 -9.58
CA ASN A 223 1.00 34.10 -9.69
C ASN A 223 -0.10 33.27 -9.00
N ALA A 224 0.21 32.05 -8.55
CA ALA A 224 -0.76 31.19 -7.88
C ALA A 224 -0.99 31.62 -6.42
N THR A 225 -2.26 31.82 -6.02
CA THR A 225 -2.65 32.26 -4.68
C THR A 225 -3.66 31.33 -4.01
N LYS A 226 -4.45 30.57 -4.78
CA LYS A 226 -5.44 29.62 -4.28
C LYS A 226 -4.92 28.20 -4.42
N PHE A 227 -4.78 27.50 -3.30
CA PHE A 227 -4.35 26.11 -3.28
C PHE A 227 -5.29 25.27 -2.43
N GLU A 228 -5.55 24.06 -2.89
CA GLU A 228 -6.26 23.03 -2.13
C GLU A 228 -5.32 21.88 -1.82
N GLY A 229 -5.52 21.24 -0.67
CA GLY A 229 -4.78 20.05 -0.27
C GLY A 229 -5.35 18.81 -0.95
N LEU A 230 -4.47 17.93 -1.41
CA LEU A 230 -4.83 16.63 -1.96
C LEU A 230 -3.81 15.59 -1.51
N ASP A 231 -4.23 14.34 -1.39
CA ASP A 231 -3.36 13.24 -1.00
C ASP A 231 -3.59 12.03 -1.91
N PHE A 232 -2.51 11.33 -2.23
CA PHE A 232 -2.56 10.09 -3.01
C PHE A 232 -1.86 8.98 -2.23
N PRO A 233 -2.57 8.31 -1.31
CA PRO A 233 -1.99 7.24 -0.52
C PRO A 233 -1.41 6.13 -1.42
N GLY A 234 -0.16 5.75 -1.15
CA GLY A 234 0.54 4.70 -1.90
C GLY A 234 1.22 5.18 -3.18
N VAL A 235 1.09 6.44 -3.58
CA VAL A 235 1.87 7.01 -4.68
C VAL A 235 3.12 7.67 -4.11
N THR A 236 4.29 7.12 -4.44
CA THR A 236 5.58 7.54 -3.86
C THR A 236 6.49 8.27 -4.83
N ASP A 237 6.14 8.29 -6.12
CA ASP A 237 6.87 8.98 -7.18
C ASP A 237 6.30 10.39 -7.39
N LYS A 238 7.18 11.40 -7.35
CA LYS A 238 6.85 12.81 -7.52
C LYS A 238 6.21 13.11 -8.90
N ASP A 239 6.65 12.44 -9.96
CA ASP A 239 6.16 12.70 -11.31
C ASP A 239 4.80 12.02 -11.51
N LEU A 240 4.59 10.89 -10.85
CA LEU A 240 3.29 10.25 -10.77
C LEU A 240 2.28 11.11 -9.99
N VAL A 241 2.69 11.69 -8.85
CA VAL A 241 1.88 12.66 -8.09
C VAL A 241 1.47 13.84 -8.97
N TRP A 242 2.39 14.40 -9.76
CA TRP A 242 2.07 15.45 -10.72
C TRP A 242 1.02 14.98 -11.74
N LYS A 243 1.20 13.78 -12.29
CA LYS A 243 0.30 13.18 -13.28
C LYS A 243 -1.11 12.97 -12.70
N HIS A 244 -1.25 12.59 -11.44
CA HIS A 244 -2.56 12.50 -10.76
C HIS A 244 -3.16 13.88 -10.46
N GLY A 245 -2.37 14.81 -9.93
CA GLY A 245 -2.85 16.17 -9.65
C GLY A 245 -3.40 16.87 -10.90
N ARG A 246 -2.68 16.76 -12.02
CA ARG A 246 -3.12 17.30 -13.33
C ARG A 246 -4.41 16.67 -13.84
N TYR A 247 -4.59 15.38 -13.57
CA TYR A 247 -5.81 14.67 -13.93
C TYR A 247 -7.03 15.22 -13.17
N HIS A 248 -6.92 15.42 -11.85
CA HIS A 248 -8.02 15.99 -11.06
C HIS A 248 -8.33 17.44 -11.40
N ILE A 249 -7.32 18.24 -11.76
CA ILE A 249 -7.55 19.59 -12.31
C ILE A 249 -8.35 19.52 -13.62
N ALA A 250 -8.00 18.59 -14.52
CA ALA A 250 -8.73 18.40 -15.77
C ALA A 250 -10.17 17.92 -15.51
N GLN A 251 -10.39 16.99 -14.58
CA GLN A 251 -11.74 16.56 -14.18
C GLN A 251 -12.57 17.72 -13.66
N ASN A 252 -12.06 18.53 -12.73
CA ASN A 252 -12.78 19.70 -12.21
C ASN A 252 -13.11 20.75 -13.28
N ARG A 253 -12.34 20.79 -14.37
CA ARG A 253 -12.57 21.69 -15.51
C ARG A 253 -13.58 21.14 -16.51
N LEU A 254 -13.48 19.85 -16.85
CA LEU A 254 -14.24 19.23 -17.94
C LEU A 254 -15.52 18.52 -17.45
N GLN A 255 -15.49 17.90 -16.27
CA GLN A 255 -16.59 17.11 -15.69
C GLN A 255 -17.40 17.93 -14.67
N ARG A 256 -17.84 19.13 -15.06
CA ARG A 256 -18.59 20.05 -14.18
C ARG A 256 -20.09 19.82 -14.15
N GLU A 257 -20.58 19.04 -15.10
CA GLU A 257 -22.01 18.83 -15.33
C GLU A 257 -22.38 17.43 -14.86
N VAL A 258 -23.36 17.36 -13.97
CA VAL A 258 -23.91 16.11 -13.46
C VAL A 258 -25.26 15.91 -14.11
N TYR A 259 -25.36 14.84 -14.90
CA TYR A 259 -26.61 14.40 -15.52
C TYR A 259 -27.28 13.38 -14.61
N THR A 260 -28.54 13.63 -14.27
CA THR A 260 -29.39 12.70 -13.51
C THR A 260 -30.59 12.33 -14.36
N LEU A 261 -30.87 11.04 -14.49
CA LEU A 261 -32.06 10.52 -15.16
C LEU A 261 -32.54 9.26 -14.46
N SER A 262 -33.81 8.93 -14.65
CA SER A 262 -34.39 7.67 -14.19
C SER A 262 -34.80 6.82 -15.39
N THR A 263 -34.64 5.52 -15.27
CA THR A 263 -34.98 4.53 -16.29
C THR A 263 -35.45 3.25 -15.60
N ASP A 264 -36.18 2.40 -16.33
CA ASP A 264 -36.58 1.08 -15.86
C ASP A 264 -35.44 0.07 -16.13
N PHE A 265 -35.56 -1.15 -15.62
CA PHE A 265 -34.65 -2.24 -15.97
C PHE A 265 -34.81 -2.58 -17.46
N GLU A 266 -33.77 -2.30 -18.24
CA GLU A 266 -33.67 -2.71 -19.64
C GLU A 266 -32.81 -3.99 -19.75
N HIS A 267 -33.26 -4.94 -20.55
CA HIS A 267 -32.59 -6.22 -20.83
C HIS A 267 -31.74 -6.16 -22.10
#